data_AF-A0A389MBG8-F1
#
_entry.id   AF-A0A389MBG8-F1
#
_cell.length_a   1.000
_cell.length_b   1.000
_cell.length_c   1.000
_cell.angle_alpha   90.00
_cell.angle_beta   90.00
_cell.angle_gamma   90.00
#
_symmetry.space_group_name_H-M   'P 1'
#
loop_
_entity.id
_entity.type
_entity.pdbx_description
1 polymer ?
#
loop_
_entity_poly.entity_id
_entity_poly.type
_entity_poly.pdbx_seq_one_letter_code
_entity_poly.pdbx_strand_id
1 'polypeptide(L)'
;MNAQRSALSGGENSVTGLIIKALIGALMVVAIGILSKTRNYYIAGLLPLFPTFALIAHYIVGTERSIDALRTTIVFGLWAVIPYLVYLISLYFFIGGMKLPYALFSAVVCWSLAAWLLISLWTRFHA
;
A
#
# COMPACT_ATOMS: atom_id res chain seq x y z
N MET A 1 39.46 -2.56 -14.78
CA MET A 1 39.22 -3.31 -13.52
C MET A 1 38.23 -2.64 -12.55
N ASN A 2 38.00 -1.32 -12.60
CA ASN A 2 37.05 -0.63 -11.70
C ASN A 2 35.58 -0.67 -12.13
N ALA A 3 35.27 -0.73 -13.43
CA ALA A 3 33.89 -0.79 -13.94
C ALA A 3 33.18 -2.13 -13.65
N GLN A 4 33.94 -3.24 -13.57
CA GLN A 4 33.38 -4.57 -13.26
C GLN A 4 33.10 -4.76 -11.76
N ARG A 5 33.83 -4.06 -10.88
CA ARG A 5 33.57 -4.03 -9.43
C ARG A 5 32.33 -3.19 -9.06
N SER A 6 32.03 -2.11 -9.80
CA SER A 6 30.82 -1.32 -9.53
C SER A 6 29.54 -2.05 -9.96
N ALA A 7 29.59 -2.88 -11.01
CA ALA A 7 28.46 -3.70 -11.45
C ALA A 7 28.13 -4.85 -10.47
N LEU A 8 29.15 -5.47 -9.86
CA LEU A 8 28.96 -6.51 -8.83
C LEU A 8 28.43 -5.94 -7.50
N SER A 9 28.88 -4.75 -7.10
CA SER A 9 28.36 -4.04 -5.92
C SER A 9 26.93 -3.53 -6.11
N GLY A 10 26.54 -3.09 -7.31
CA GLY A 10 25.17 -2.64 -7.60
C GLY A 10 24.11 -3.76 -7.48
N GLY A 11 24.48 -5.00 -7.83
CA GLY A 11 23.60 -6.17 -7.75
C GLY A 11 23.34 -6.67 -6.33
N GLU A 12 24.38 -6.79 -5.49
CA GLU A 12 24.25 -7.23 -4.09
C GLU A 12 23.47 -6.22 -3.23
N ASN A 13 23.65 -4.92 -3.47
CA ASN A 13 22.89 -3.86 -2.79
C ASN A 13 21.41 -3.89 -3.15
N SER A 14 21.08 -4.25 -4.40
CA SER A 14 19.70 -4.37 -4.87
C SER A 14 18.99 -5.60 -4.27
N VAL A 15 19.66 -6.76 -4.26
CA VAL A 15 19.10 -8.00 -3.69
C VAL A 15 18.93 -7.88 -2.17
N THR A 16 19.95 -7.36 -1.46
CA THR A 16 19.88 -7.11 -0.02
C THR A 16 18.74 -6.13 0.32
N GLY A 17 18.58 -5.07 -0.48
CA GLY A 17 17.49 -4.11 -0.31
C GLY A 17 16.10 -4.70 -0.52
N LEU A 18 15.94 -5.61 -1.50
CA LEU A 18 14.68 -6.33 -1.73
C LEU A 18 14.36 -7.29 -0.57
N ILE A 19 15.36 -8.00 -0.06
CA ILE A 19 15.19 -8.91 1.08
C ILE A 19 14.74 -8.14 2.32
N ILE A 20 15.34 -7.00 2.63
CA ILE A 20 14.94 -6.17 3.78
C ILE A 20 13.50 -5.70 3.65
N LYS A 21 13.08 -5.21 2.48
CA LYS A 21 11.69 -4.78 2.23
C LYS A 21 10.71 -5.94 2.40
N ALA A 22 11.05 -7.13 1.90
CA ALA A 22 10.23 -8.33 2.05
C ALA A 22 10.11 -8.73 3.53
N LEU A 23 11.20 -8.68 4.30
CA LEU A 23 11.19 -8.98 5.73
C LEU A 23 10.34 -7.99 6.53
N ILE A 24 10.37 -6.70 6.19
CA ILE A 24 9.49 -5.70 6.82
C ILE A 24 8.01 -6.02 6.53
N GLY A 25 7.69 -6.38 5.29
CA GLY A 25 6.34 -6.83 4.92
C GLY A 25 5.91 -8.07 5.71
N ALA A 26 6.77 -9.09 5.79
CA ALA A 26 6.51 -10.31 6.55
C ALA A 26 6.31 -10.01 8.05
N LEU A 27 7.13 -9.12 8.62
CA LEU A 27 6.99 -8.68 10.02
C LEU A 27 5.63 -8.03 10.28
N MET A 28 5.17 -7.16 9.37
CA MET A 28 3.84 -6.54 9.48
C MET A 28 2.72 -7.59 9.44
N VAL A 29 2.81 -8.58 8.55
CA VAL A 29 1.83 -9.68 8.47
C VAL A 29 1.80 -10.50 9.76
N VAL A 30 2.97 -10.82 10.33
CA VAL A 30 3.07 -11.51 11.62
C VAL A 30 2.47 -10.67 12.74
N ALA A 31 2.76 -9.37 12.78
CA ALA A 31 2.20 -8.46 13.77
C ALA A 31 0.66 -8.39 13.69
N ILE A 32 0.07 -8.33 12.48
CA ILE A 32 -1.40 -8.42 12.28
C ILE A 32 -1.93 -9.73 12.88
N GLY A 33 -1.27 -10.85 12.59
CA GLY A 33 -1.64 -12.17 13.11
C GLY A 33 -1.59 -12.28 14.63
N ILE A 34 -0.61 -11.65 15.27
CA ILE A 34 -0.51 -11.60 16.74
C ILE A 34 -1.57 -10.66 17.31
N LEU A 35 -1.68 -9.43 16.80
CA LEU A 35 -2.59 -8.41 17.33
C LEU A 35 -4.07 -8.81 17.20
N SER A 36 -4.44 -9.46 16.08
CA SER A 36 -5.81 -9.95 15.85
C SER A 36 -6.29 -10.98 16.88
N LYS A 37 -5.36 -11.63 17.60
CA LYS A 37 -5.67 -12.59 18.68
C LYS A 37 -5.70 -11.95 20.07
N THR A 38 -5.38 -10.66 20.19
CA THR A 38 -5.38 -9.94 21.47
C THR A 38 -6.73 -9.29 21.77
N ARG A 39 -6.90 -8.76 22.99
CA ARG A 39 -8.06 -7.94 23.37
C ARG A 39 -8.22 -6.69 22.49
N ASN A 40 -7.15 -6.22 21.86
CA ASN A 40 -7.13 -5.04 20.99
C ASN A 40 -7.08 -5.43 19.50
N TYR A 41 -7.85 -6.45 19.09
CA TYR A 41 -7.88 -6.95 17.71
C TYR A 41 -8.15 -5.87 16.66
N TYR A 42 -8.87 -4.79 17.01
CA TYR A 42 -9.12 -3.65 16.12
C TYR A 42 -7.84 -2.93 15.68
N ILE A 43 -6.77 -2.96 16.49
CA ILE A 43 -5.46 -2.39 16.13
C ILE A 43 -4.85 -3.15 14.95
N ALA A 44 -5.17 -4.43 14.77
CA ALA A 44 -4.75 -5.19 13.60
C ALA A 44 -5.31 -4.62 12.28
N GLY A 45 -6.43 -3.88 12.33
CA GLY A 45 -6.98 -3.15 11.18
C GLY A 45 -6.21 -1.86 10.83
N LEU A 46 -5.44 -1.30 11.77
CA LEU A 46 -4.59 -0.12 11.57
C LEU A 46 -3.23 -0.48 10.94
N LEU A 47 -2.71 -1.68 11.19
CA LEU A 47 -1.42 -2.13 10.66
C LEU A 47 -1.34 -2.11 9.12
N PRO A 48 -2.38 -2.48 8.35
CA PRO A 48 -2.40 -2.32 6.91
C PRO A 48 -2.25 -0.87 6.42
N LEU A 49 -2.61 0.11 7.26
CA LEU A 49 -2.40 1.54 6.97
C LEU A 49 -1.00 2.03 7.32
N PHE A 50 -0.14 1.17 7.87
CA PHE A 50 1.20 1.56 8.25
C PHE A 50 1.95 2.11 7.02
N PRO A 51 2.53 3.31 7.12
CA PRO A 51 2.91 4.09 5.95
C PRO A 51 4.15 3.54 5.23
N THR A 52 4.68 2.36 5.57
CA THR A 52 5.90 1.80 4.94
C THR A 52 5.83 1.81 3.41
N PHE A 53 4.72 1.36 2.82
CA PHE A 53 4.58 1.37 1.36
C PHE A 53 4.53 2.80 0.80
N ALA A 54 3.80 3.69 1.46
CA ALA A 54 3.75 5.11 1.10
C ALA A 54 5.13 5.78 1.25
N LEU A 55 5.87 5.44 2.31
CA LEU A 55 7.21 5.93 2.59
C LEU A 55 8.19 5.50 1.51
N ILE A 56 8.16 4.24 1.08
CA ILE A 56 8.98 3.75 -0.03
C ILE A 56 8.62 4.47 -1.33
N ALA A 57 7.33 4.63 -1.63
CA ALA A 57 6.87 5.33 -2.82
C ALA A 57 7.33 6.80 -2.83
N HIS A 58 7.15 7.51 -1.71
CA HIS A 58 7.60 8.89 -1.53
C HIS A 58 9.12 9.02 -1.62
N TYR A 59 9.86 8.08 -1.03
CA TYR A 59 11.32 8.06 -1.13
C TYR A 59 11.77 7.92 -2.59
N ILE A 60 11.24 6.92 -3.30
CA ILE A 60 11.57 6.67 -4.71
C ILE A 60 11.22 7.89 -5.56
N VAL A 61 10.01 8.43 -5.45
CA VAL A 61 9.60 9.62 -6.22
C VAL A 61 10.43 10.85 -5.85
N GLY A 62 10.73 11.05 -4.58
CA GLY A 62 11.56 12.17 -4.12
C GLY A 62 13.02 12.10 -4.60
N THR A 63 13.54 10.89 -4.86
CA THR A 63 14.90 10.69 -5.39
C THR A 63 14.97 10.65 -6.92
N GLU A 64 13.92 10.15 -7.58
CA GLU A 64 13.90 9.93 -9.04
C GLU A 64 13.16 11.02 -9.83
N ARG A 65 12.33 11.83 -9.16
CA ARG A 65 11.52 12.89 -9.77
C ARG A 65 11.72 14.23 -9.04
N SER A 66 11.05 15.28 -9.50
CA SER A 66 11.08 16.60 -8.85
C SER A 66 10.27 16.61 -7.55
N ILE A 67 10.56 17.59 -6.68
CA ILE A 67 9.79 17.82 -5.44
C ILE A 67 8.30 18.07 -5.73
N ASP A 68 7.96 18.66 -6.86
CA ASP A 68 6.56 18.85 -7.27
C ASP A 68 5.86 17.52 -7.61
N ALA A 69 6.57 16.57 -8.19
CA ALA A 69 6.05 15.21 -8.40
C ALA A 69 5.82 14.48 -7.07
N LEU A 70 6.72 14.69 -6.08
CA LEU A 70 6.53 14.16 -4.73
C LEU A 70 5.30 14.76 -4.04
N ARG A 71 5.11 16.09 -4.10
CA ARG A 71 3.91 16.75 -3.56
C ARG A 71 2.63 16.20 -4.19
N THR A 72 2.63 16.03 -5.51
CA THR A 72 1.50 15.45 -6.26
C THR A 72 1.21 14.02 -5.82
N THR A 73 2.26 13.22 -5.58
CA THR A 73 2.15 11.84 -5.09
C THR A 73 1.58 11.79 -3.67
N ILE A 74 1.99 12.70 -2.78
CA ILE A 74 1.44 12.81 -1.43
C ILE A 74 -0.05 13.15 -1.49
N VAL A 75 -0.45 14.13 -2.29
CA VAL A 75 -1.86 14.50 -2.44
C VAL A 75 -2.66 13.33 -3.02
N PHE A 76 -2.17 12.67 -4.06
CA PHE A 76 -2.81 11.45 -4.58
C PHE A 76 -2.93 10.36 -3.50
N GLY A 77 -1.90 10.18 -2.68
CA GLY A 77 -1.93 9.28 -1.52
C GLY A 77 -3.02 9.60 -0.51
N LEU A 78 -3.32 10.89 -0.26
CA LEU A 78 -4.44 11.31 0.57
C LEU A 78 -5.79 10.95 -0.07
N TRP A 79 -5.95 11.16 -1.38
CA TRP A 79 -7.15 10.76 -2.10
C TRP A 79 -7.32 9.23 -2.16
N ALA A 80 -6.23 8.48 -2.14
CA ALA A 80 -6.23 7.01 -2.11
C ALA A 80 -6.83 6.42 -0.81
N VAL A 81 -7.03 7.24 0.23
CA VAL A 81 -7.80 6.86 1.42
C VAL A 81 -9.27 6.61 1.07
N ILE A 82 -9.83 7.28 0.06
CA ILE A 82 -11.24 7.14 -0.33
C ILE A 82 -11.56 5.71 -0.79
N PRO A 83 -10.83 5.09 -1.74
CA PRO A 83 -11.00 3.67 -2.06
C PRO A 83 -10.98 2.76 -0.82
N TYR A 84 -10.06 3.01 0.12
CA TYR A 84 -9.97 2.23 1.36
C TYR A 84 -11.22 2.40 2.25
N LEU A 85 -11.77 3.60 2.36
CA LEU A 85 -13.05 3.83 3.05
C LEU A 85 -14.19 3.07 2.36
N VAL A 86 -14.24 3.09 1.03
CA VAL A 86 -15.23 2.32 0.25
C VAL A 86 -15.10 0.82 0.55
N TYR A 87 -13.88 0.28 0.61
CA TYR A 87 -13.64 -1.11 0.99
C TYR A 87 -14.23 -1.44 2.38
N LEU A 88 -13.90 -0.62 3.40
CA LEU A 88 -14.36 -0.86 4.77
C LEU A 88 -15.88 -0.78 4.90
N ILE A 89 -16.49 0.25 4.29
CA ILE A 89 -17.94 0.44 4.31
C ILE A 89 -18.63 -0.74 3.59
N SER A 90 -18.13 -1.14 2.42
CA SER A 90 -18.68 -2.26 1.66
C SER A 90 -18.60 -3.56 2.44
N LEU A 91 -17.44 -3.85 3.05
CA LEU A 91 -17.24 -5.05 3.85
C LEU A 91 -18.16 -5.07 5.10
N TYR A 92 -18.32 -3.91 5.75
CA TYR A 92 -19.24 -3.77 6.90
C TYR A 92 -20.69 -4.10 6.53
N PHE A 93 -21.15 -3.71 5.34
CA PHE A 93 -22.49 -4.07 4.87
C PHE A 93 -22.59 -5.53 4.42
N PHE A 94 -21.62 -6.03 3.66
CA PHE A 94 -21.69 -7.39 3.10
C PHE A 94 -21.50 -8.50 4.12
N ILE A 95 -20.76 -8.25 5.21
CA ILE A 95 -20.57 -9.25 6.26
C ILE A 95 -21.89 -9.61 6.98
N GLY A 96 -22.90 -8.74 6.91
CA GLY A 96 -24.23 -8.99 7.48
C GLY A 96 -25.11 -9.95 6.66
N GLY A 97 -24.81 -10.18 5.38
CA GLY A 97 -25.68 -10.95 4.48
C GLY A 97 -24.99 -12.07 3.69
N MET A 98 -23.66 -12.17 3.74
CA MET A 98 -22.88 -13.09 2.91
C MET A 98 -21.82 -13.83 3.74
N LYS A 99 -21.35 -15.00 3.26
CA LYS A 99 -20.18 -15.65 3.86
C LYS A 99 -18.93 -14.79 3.67
N LEU A 100 -18.03 -14.82 4.66
CA LEU A 100 -16.81 -14.00 4.70
C LEU A 100 -16.02 -13.95 3.37
N PRO A 101 -15.74 -15.08 2.67
CA PRO A 101 -14.97 -15.01 1.42
C PRO A 101 -15.67 -14.19 0.33
N TYR A 102 -17.00 -14.30 0.21
CA TYR A 102 -17.77 -13.55 -0.78
C TYR A 102 -17.92 -12.07 -0.39
N ALA A 103 -18.03 -11.77 0.91
CA ALA A 103 -18.05 -10.40 1.41
C ALA A 103 -16.71 -9.69 1.12
N LEU A 104 -15.58 -10.36 1.36
CA LEU A 104 -14.25 -9.85 1.03
C LEU A 104 -14.09 -9.62 -0.46
N PHE A 105 -14.47 -10.59 -1.30
CA PHE A 105 -14.40 -10.44 -2.75
C PHE A 105 -15.24 -9.26 -3.25
N SER A 106 -16.48 -9.13 -2.77
CA SER A 106 -17.37 -8.04 -3.16
C SER A 106 -16.84 -6.68 -2.71
N ALA A 107 -16.26 -6.60 -1.50
CA ALA A 107 -15.61 -5.38 -1.02
C ALA A 107 -14.38 -4.99 -1.86
N VAL A 108 -13.58 -5.97 -2.31
CA VAL A 108 -12.46 -5.74 -3.24
C VAL A 108 -12.97 -5.22 -4.58
N VAL A 109 -14.08 -5.74 -5.11
CA VAL A 109 -14.68 -5.20 -6.35
C VAL A 109 -15.10 -3.74 -6.19
N CYS A 110 -15.78 -3.39 -5.09
CA CYS A 110 -16.15 -2.00 -4.79
C CYS A 110 -14.92 -1.09 -4.66
N TRP A 111 -13.87 -1.57 -3.99
CA TRP A 111 -12.59 -0.88 -3.89
C TRP A 111 -11.95 -0.64 -5.27
N SER A 112 -11.92 -1.66 -6.15
CA SER A 112 -11.35 -1.56 -7.49
C SER A 112 -12.09 -0.53 -8.35
N LEU A 113 -13.42 -0.49 -8.26
CA LEU A 113 -14.23 0.51 -8.96
C LEU A 113 -13.93 1.93 -8.44
N ALA A 114 -13.85 2.12 -7.12
CA ALA A 114 -13.51 3.40 -6.53
C ALA A 114 -12.09 3.86 -6.89
N ALA A 115 -11.11 2.96 -6.86
CA ALA A 115 -9.73 3.23 -7.26
C ALA A 115 -9.64 3.61 -8.75
N TRP A 116 -10.36 2.88 -9.61
CA TRP A 116 -10.41 3.19 -11.05
C TRP A 116 -11.03 4.56 -11.32
N LEU A 117 -12.13 4.90 -10.64
CA LEU A 117 -12.74 6.23 -10.72
C LEU A 117 -11.79 7.32 -10.22
N LEU A 118 -11.12 7.09 -9.09
CA LEU A 118 -10.15 8.04 -8.54
C LEU A 118 -9.02 8.32 -9.53
N ILE A 119 -8.42 7.27 -10.10
CA ILE A 119 -7.35 7.41 -11.11
C ILE A 119 -7.88 8.14 -12.35
N SER A 120 -9.06 7.79 -12.83
CA SER A 120 -9.67 8.40 -14.02
C SER A 120 -10.01 9.89 -13.83
N LEU A 121 -10.47 10.27 -12.64
CA LEU A 121 -10.72 11.67 -12.30
C LEU A 121 -9.40 12.42 -12.13
N TRP A 122 -8.44 11.81 -11.44
CA TRP A 122 -7.12 12.39 -11.22
C TRP A 122 -6.42 12.70 -12.54
N THR A 123 -6.39 11.74 -13.47
CA THR A 123 -5.80 11.92 -14.79
C THR A 123 -6.55 12.93 -15.65
N ARG A 124 -7.83 13.23 -15.39
CA ARG A 124 -8.54 14.28 -16.13
C ARG A 124 -8.28 15.69 -15.58
N PHE A 125 -8.09 15.83 -14.27
CA PHE A 125 -7.83 17.13 -13.65
C PHE A 125 -6.35 17.51 -13.59
N HIS A 126 -5.45 16.52 -13.64
CA HIS A 126 -3.99 16.70 -13.59
C HIS A 126 -3.27 16.20 -14.87
N ALA A 127 -3.99 16.01 -15.97
CA ALA A 127 -3.39 15.84 -17.31
C ALA A 127 -2.94 17.17 -17.90
#